data_AF-Q6CPL1-F1
#
_entry.id   AF-Q6CPL1-F1
#
_cell.length_a   1.000
_cell.length_b   1.000
_cell.length_c   1.000
_cell.angle_alpha   90.00
_cell.angle_beta   90.00
_cell.angle_gamma   90.00
#
_symmetry.space_group_name_H-M   'P 1'
#
loop_
_entity.id
_entity.type
_entity.pdbx_description
1 polymer ?
#
loop_
_entity_poly.entity_id
_entity_poly.type
_entity_poly.pdbx_seq_one_letter_code
_entity_poly.pdbx_strand_id
1 'polypeptide(L)'
;MLKYHMKGYSGYGVAYSPFYDNKLAVASGSNFGLVGNGKLIILDIMPNGQLVESNSFLTQDGLFDLAWNESHENQCLVAQGDGSLRLFDIKLKDYPIAIYKEHQREVFSCNWNMIQKQMFVSSSWDGKVKLWSLMRPQSLMTMSPNDTNAASTLSRTSAVAPVRVPMSNQKEHQHADGNKECIYQATFSPHDPNLVLCSSGNSFISLYDLRVPNNGLPQHQFLGHGGFEALTCDFNKYRPHIIATGGVDKMIKVWDLRMCRKMLSQGHQPININEIQGHELAVRKVTWSPHHSNMLLSTSYDMTCRVWTDLSDDGHGLTGKTNSIDPAHGCRFIFMEHSEFVFGADWSLWGTPGFVASTGWDGQVCIWNGIR
;
A
#
# COMPACT_ATOMS: atom_id res chain seq x y z
N MET A 1 -14.85 21.05 -2.92
CA MET A 1 -14.33 19.97 -2.07
C MET A 1 -15.50 19.39 -1.29
N LEU A 2 -15.63 18.07 -1.28
CA LEU A 2 -16.66 17.36 -0.53
C LEU A 2 -16.03 16.77 0.74
N LYS A 3 -16.75 16.75 1.86
CA LYS A 3 -16.24 16.24 3.14
C LYS A 3 -17.27 15.33 3.82
N TYR A 4 -16.78 14.28 4.47
CA TYR A 4 -17.54 13.41 5.36
C TYR A 4 -16.73 13.16 6.64
N HIS A 5 -17.37 13.18 7.81
CA HIS A 5 -16.69 12.96 9.08
C HIS A 5 -17.12 11.65 9.74
N MET A 6 -16.14 10.78 9.97
CA MET A 6 -16.26 9.49 10.64
C MET A 6 -16.03 9.68 12.14
N LYS A 7 -17.09 9.97 12.90
CA LYS A 7 -17.00 10.28 14.33
C LYS A 7 -16.32 9.15 15.13
N GLY A 8 -15.16 9.45 15.72
CA GLY A 8 -14.42 8.52 16.59
C GLY A 8 -13.59 7.46 15.84
N TYR A 9 -13.48 7.57 14.51
CA TYR A 9 -12.71 6.66 13.67
C TYR A 9 -11.67 7.41 12.85
N SER A 10 -10.50 6.80 12.69
CA SER A 10 -9.40 7.30 11.87
C SER A 10 -9.35 6.51 10.56
N GLY A 11 -9.23 7.21 9.43
CA GLY A 11 -9.18 6.58 8.11
C GLY A 11 -7.81 5.98 7.80
N TYR A 12 -7.80 4.76 7.29
CA TYR A 12 -6.59 4.01 6.91
C TYR A 12 -6.52 3.73 5.41
N GLY A 13 -7.64 3.37 4.80
CA GLY A 13 -7.76 3.09 3.38
C GLY A 13 -9.03 3.70 2.81
N VAL A 14 -8.97 4.18 1.58
CA VAL A 14 -10.12 4.65 0.81
C VAL A 14 -9.96 4.14 -0.62
N ALA A 15 -11.06 3.67 -1.23
CA ALA A 15 -11.05 3.27 -2.63
C ALA A 15 -12.39 3.57 -3.31
N TYR A 16 -12.32 4.12 -4.53
CA TYR A 16 -13.49 4.27 -5.39
C TYR A 16 -13.98 2.91 -5.88
N SER A 17 -15.30 2.78 -6.08
CA SER A 17 -15.85 1.58 -6.68
C SER A 17 -15.44 1.48 -8.15
N PRO A 18 -14.99 0.31 -8.62
CA PRO A 18 -14.72 0.06 -10.03
C PRO A 18 -16.00 -0.22 -10.84
N PHE A 19 -17.19 -0.09 -10.24
CA PHE A 19 -18.48 -0.31 -10.92
C PHE A 19 -19.41 0.89 -10.81
N TYR A 20 -19.36 1.61 -9.68
CA TYR A 20 -20.22 2.76 -9.42
C TYR A 20 -19.37 4.05 -9.37
N ASP A 21 -19.69 5.01 -10.23
CA ASP A 21 -18.96 6.27 -10.35
C ASP A 21 -19.09 7.19 -9.14
N ASN A 22 -20.16 7.04 -8.39
CA ASN A 22 -20.52 7.86 -7.25
C ASN A 22 -20.37 7.14 -5.90
N LYS A 23 -19.64 6.03 -5.83
CA LYS A 23 -19.49 5.24 -4.60
C LYS A 23 -18.02 5.03 -4.24
N LEU A 24 -17.73 5.11 -2.95
CA LEU A 24 -16.42 4.75 -2.40
C LEU A 24 -16.57 4.06 -1.04
N ALA A 25 -15.56 3.28 -0.68
CA ALA A 25 -15.48 2.62 0.62
C ALA A 25 -14.30 3.17 1.42
N VAL A 26 -14.43 3.15 2.75
CA VAL A 26 -13.41 3.60 3.68
C VAL A 26 -13.19 2.55 4.78
N ALA A 27 -11.94 2.14 4.97
CA ALA A 27 -11.48 1.32 6.07
C ALA A 27 -10.98 2.23 7.17
N SER A 28 -11.51 2.02 8.38
CA SER A 28 -11.21 2.88 9.52
C SER A 28 -11.05 2.08 10.81
N GLY A 29 -10.36 2.68 11.78
CA GLY A 29 -10.16 2.12 13.12
C GLY A 29 -10.39 3.17 14.20
N SER A 30 -10.99 2.76 15.32
CA SER A 30 -11.12 3.63 16.49
C SER A 30 -9.76 3.92 17.13
N ASN A 31 -9.66 5.03 17.89
CA ASN A 31 -8.45 5.40 18.63
C ASN A 31 -7.18 5.36 17.76
N PHE A 32 -7.21 6.04 16.61
CA PHE A 32 -6.11 6.06 15.66
C PHE A 32 -5.71 4.69 15.11
N GLY A 33 -6.63 3.72 15.13
CA GLY A 33 -6.38 2.33 14.72
C GLY A 33 -5.41 1.56 15.63
N LEU A 34 -5.11 2.09 16.81
CA LEU A 34 -4.22 1.44 17.78
C LEU A 34 -4.96 0.39 18.62
N VAL A 35 -6.24 0.63 18.92
CA VAL A 35 -7.06 -0.26 19.73
C VAL A 35 -8.56 -0.02 19.51
N GLY A 36 -9.31 -1.10 19.53
CA GLY A 36 -10.77 -1.08 19.49
C GLY A 36 -11.33 -1.49 18.14
N ASN A 37 -12.56 -1.09 17.86
CA ASN A 37 -13.28 -1.56 16.69
C ASN A 37 -12.78 -0.91 15.38
N GLY A 38 -12.80 -1.70 14.32
CA GLY A 38 -12.75 -1.19 12.96
C GLY A 38 -14.15 -0.89 12.43
N LYS A 39 -14.24 -0.03 11.43
CA LYS A 39 -15.50 0.24 10.72
C LYS A 39 -15.25 0.37 9.22
N LEU A 40 -15.91 -0.48 8.44
CA LEU A 40 -16.01 -0.32 6.99
C LEU A 40 -17.20 0.61 6.71
N ILE A 41 -16.96 1.70 6.01
CA ILE A 41 -17.98 2.71 5.71
C ILE A 41 -18.15 2.79 4.19
N ILE A 42 -19.38 2.64 3.71
CA ILE A 42 -19.74 2.80 2.31
C ILE A 42 -20.37 4.18 2.15
N LEU A 43 -19.75 5.02 1.33
CA LEU A 43 -20.17 6.39 1.07
C LEU A 43 -20.69 6.52 -0.36
N ASP A 44 -21.82 7.20 -0.50
CA ASP A 44 -22.39 7.62 -1.77
C ASP A 44 -22.25 9.13 -1.96
N ILE A 45 -21.85 9.52 -3.16
CA ILE A 45 -21.78 10.91 -3.62
C ILE A 45 -23.15 11.24 -4.22
N MET A 46 -23.91 12.07 -3.53
CA MET A 46 -25.22 12.52 -3.98
C MET A 46 -25.08 13.56 -5.11
N PRO A 47 -26.09 13.73 -5.99
CA PRO A 47 -26.03 14.70 -7.09
C PRO A 47 -25.80 16.16 -6.66
N ASN A 48 -26.14 16.50 -5.41
CA ASN A 48 -25.89 17.81 -4.81
C ASN A 48 -24.45 17.97 -4.28
N GLY A 49 -23.57 16.97 -4.48
CA GLY A 49 -22.21 16.93 -3.97
C GLY A 49 -22.08 16.53 -2.50
N GLN A 50 -23.16 16.11 -1.83
CA GLN A 50 -23.09 15.65 -0.45
C GLN A 50 -22.60 14.21 -0.36
N LEU A 51 -21.70 13.93 0.58
CA LEU A 51 -21.30 12.58 0.94
C LEU A 51 -22.25 12.02 2.01
N VAL A 52 -22.83 10.86 1.73
CA VAL A 52 -23.80 10.19 2.62
C VAL A 52 -23.34 8.76 2.87
N GLU A 53 -23.34 8.34 4.14
CA GLU A 53 -23.14 6.93 4.52
C GLU A 53 -24.37 6.13 4.14
N SER A 54 -24.24 5.23 3.16
CA SER A 54 -25.33 4.35 2.75
C SER A 54 -25.32 3.01 3.46
N ASN A 55 -24.15 2.54 3.88
CA ASN A 55 -24.01 1.35 4.70
C ASN A 55 -22.72 1.37 5.53
N SER A 56 -22.66 0.60 6.60
CA SER A 56 -21.43 0.37 7.33
C SER A 56 -21.41 -0.94 8.11
N PHE A 57 -20.21 -1.46 8.34
CA PHE A 57 -19.98 -2.72 9.03
C PHE A 57 -18.97 -2.52 10.15
N LEU A 58 -19.34 -2.90 11.37
CA LEU A 58 -18.45 -2.84 12.53
C LEU A 58 -17.65 -4.15 12.63
N THR A 59 -16.34 -4.04 12.84
CA THR A 59 -15.44 -5.18 13.05
C THR A 59 -14.86 -5.18 14.45
N GLN A 60 -14.42 -6.36 14.90
CA GLN A 60 -13.89 -6.54 16.25
C GLN A 60 -12.58 -5.76 16.48
N ASP A 61 -11.80 -5.57 15.42
CA ASP A 61 -10.51 -4.90 15.43
C ASP A 61 -10.39 -3.92 14.25
N GLY A 62 -9.41 -3.02 14.31
CA GLY A 62 -9.16 -1.96 13.33
C GLY A 62 -9.01 -2.49 11.90
N LEU A 63 -9.48 -1.70 10.93
CA LEU A 63 -9.31 -1.98 9.50
C LEU A 63 -8.18 -1.12 8.95
N PHE A 64 -7.24 -1.74 8.25
CA PHE A 64 -6.01 -1.08 7.77
C PHE A 64 -5.95 -0.87 6.26
N ASP A 65 -6.74 -1.62 5.49
CA ASP A 65 -6.88 -1.45 4.05
C ASP A 65 -8.19 -2.06 3.54
N LEU A 66 -8.54 -1.73 2.30
CA LEU A 66 -9.68 -2.31 1.60
C LEU A 66 -9.42 -2.45 0.10
N ALA A 67 -10.10 -3.41 -0.52
CA ALA A 67 -10.13 -3.55 -1.97
C ALA A 67 -11.51 -4.00 -2.43
N TRP A 68 -12.04 -3.35 -3.47
CA TRP A 68 -13.25 -3.80 -4.15
C TRP A 68 -12.97 -5.09 -4.93
N ASN A 69 -13.98 -5.95 -5.01
CA ASN A 69 -13.91 -7.13 -5.86
C ASN A 69 -14.08 -6.72 -7.32
N GLU A 70 -13.02 -6.86 -8.13
CA GLU A 70 -13.01 -6.51 -9.56
C GLU A 70 -13.92 -7.36 -10.46
N SER A 71 -14.49 -8.45 -9.92
CA SER A 71 -15.48 -9.31 -10.58
C SER A 71 -16.92 -9.10 -10.07
N HIS A 72 -17.14 -8.36 -8.98
CA HIS A 72 -18.46 -8.27 -8.34
C HIS A 72 -18.71 -6.89 -7.70
N GLU A 73 -19.67 -6.16 -8.25
CA GLU A 73 -20.01 -4.77 -7.91
C GLU A 73 -20.35 -4.50 -6.43
N ASN A 74 -20.91 -5.49 -5.74
CA ASN A 74 -21.37 -5.32 -4.36
C ASN A 74 -20.38 -5.87 -3.32
N GLN A 75 -19.22 -6.38 -3.72
CA GLN A 75 -18.30 -7.04 -2.78
C GLN A 75 -17.05 -6.19 -2.51
N CYS A 76 -16.72 -6.06 -1.22
CA CYS A 76 -15.53 -5.35 -0.75
C CYS A 76 -14.78 -6.20 0.28
N LEU A 77 -13.48 -6.37 0.08
CA LEU A 77 -12.57 -7.02 1.00
C LEU A 77 -11.95 -5.97 1.92
N VAL A 78 -11.75 -6.34 3.19
CA VAL A 78 -11.03 -5.51 4.16
C VAL A 78 -9.92 -6.30 4.85
N ALA A 79 -8.82 -5.62 5.12
CA ALA A 79 -7.69 -6.12 5.91
C ALA A 79 -7.85 -5.67 7.36
N GLN A 80 -7.80 -6.61 8.31
CA GLN A 80 -8.06 -6.35 9.73
C GLN A 80 -6.80 -6.59 10.60
N GLY A 81 -6.73 -5.90 11.75
CA GLY A 81 -5.66 -6.04 12.74
C GLY A 81 -5.53 -7.42 13.40
N ASP A 82 -6.59 -8.23 13.41
CA ASP A 82 -6.59 -9.56 14.05
C ASP A 82 -5.97 -10.68 13.17
N GLY A 83 -5.32 -10.31 12.06
CA GLY A 83 -4.75 -11.24 11.08
C GLY A 83 -5.77 -11.85 10.12
N SER A 84 -7.04 -11.41 10.16
CA SER A 84 -8.05 -11.85 9.20
C SER A 84 -8.24 -10.86 8.05
N LEU A 85 -8.66 -11.39 6.91
CA LEU A 85 -9.32 -10.62 5.86
C LEU A 85 -10.79 -11.00 5.83
N ARG A 86 -11.65 -10.01 5.62
CA ARG A 86 -13.10 -10.21 5.61
C ARG A 86 -13.70 -9.66 4.33
N LEU A 87 -14.53 -10.47 3.68
CA LEU A 87 -15.27 -10.06 2.49
C LEU A 87 -16.70 -9.70 2.88
N PHE A 88 -17.13 -8.51 2.54
CA PHE A 88 -18.48 -8.01 2.78
C PHE A 88 -19.24 -7.86 1.47
N ASP A 89 -20.55 -8.13 1.51
CA ASP A 89 -21.47 -7.68 0.47
C ASP A 89 -22.18 -6.41 0.98
N ILE A 90 -22.06 -5.30 0.25
CA ILE A 90 -22.59 -4.00 0.63
C ILE A 90 -24.13 -3.95 0.69
N LYS A 91 -24.83 -4.97 0.17
CA LYS A 91 -26.29 -5.11 0.30
C LYS A 91 -26.71 -5.75 1.62
N LEU A 92 -25.80 -6.44 2.31
CA LEU A 92 -26.02 -7.00 3.64
C LEU A 92 -25.71 -5.96 4.72
N LYS A 93 -26.01 -6.23 5.99
CA LYS A 93 -25.86 -5.25 7.08
C LYS A 93 -24.80 -5.61 8.13
N ASP A 94 -24.78 -6.85 8.58
CA ASP A 94 -24.11 -7.12 9.86
C ASP A 94 -22.83 -7.95 9.74
N TYR A 95 -22.79 -8.92 8.81
CA TYR A 95 -21.73 -9.93 8.80
C TYR A 95 -21.03 -10.06 7.45
N PRO A 96 -19.72 -10.38 7.46
CA PRO A 96 -19.00 -10.72 6.25
C PRO A 96 -19.53 -12.03 5.66
N ILE A 97 -19.47 -12.14 4.33
CA ILE A 97 -19.83 -13.35 3.59
C ILE A 97 -18.68 -14.37 3.56
N ALA A 98 -17.45 -13.94 3.80
CA ALA A 98 -16.29 -14.82 3.94
C ALA A 98 -15.24 -14.24 4.89
N ILE A 99 -14.50 -15.12 5.57
CA ILE A 99 -13.37 -14.77 6.45
C ILE A 99 -12.17 -15.63 6.07
N TYR A 100 -11.06 -14.98 5.76
CA TYR A 100 -9.78 -15.60 5.43
C TYR A 100 -8.81 -15.37 6.59
N LYS A 101 -8.47 -16.43 7.33
CA LYS A 101 -7.66 -16.30 8.54
C LYS A 101 -6.49 -17.28 8.52
N GLU A 102 -5.34 -16.76 8.10
CA GLU A 102 -4.05 -17.47 8.19
C GLU A 102 -2.89 -16.58 8.67
N HIS A 103 -2.98 -15.26 8.52
CA HIS A 103 -1.94 -14.36 9.04
C HIS A 103 -1.95 -14.39 10.57
N GLN A 104 -0.77 -14.24 11.16
CA GLN A 104 -0.58 -14.32 12.61
C GLN A 104 -0.52 -12.95 13.29
N ARG A 105 -0.46 -11.89 12.49
CA ARG A 105 -0.41 -10.49 12.91
C ARG A 105 -1.24 -9.64 11.97
N GLU A 106 -1.31 -8.35 12.25
CA GLU A 106 -2.02 -7.31 11.53
C GLU A 106 -1.84 -7.44 10.02
N VAL A 107 -2.93 -7.40 9.26
CA VAL A 107 -2.90 -7.33 7.80
C VAL A 107 -2.91 -5.86 7.40
N PHE A 108 -1.84 -5.37 6.79
CA PHE A 108 -1.69 -3.94 6.46
C PHE A 108 -2.19 -3.57 5.07
N SER A 109 -2.20 -4.50 4.13
CA SER A 109 -2.74 -4.24 2.79
C SER A 109 -3.49 -5.42 2.22
N CYS A 110 -4.46 -5.13 1.37
CA CYS A 110 -5.12 -6.10 0.53
C CYS A 110 -5.41 -5.51 -0.85
N ASN A 111 -5.01 -6.18 -1.92
CA ASN A 111 -5.19 -5.67 -3.29
C ASN A 111 -5.70 -6.77 -4.22
N TRP A 112 -6.61 -6.40 -5.11
CA TRP A 112 -7.23 -7.32 -6.06
C TRP A 112 -6.38 -7.47 -7.33
N ASN A 113 -6.44 -8.64 -7.97
CA ASN A 113 -5.83 -8.82 -9.29
C ASN A 113 -6.75 -8.21 -10.37
N MET A 114 -6.34 -7.10 -10.98
CA MET A 114 -7.16 -6.38 -11.97
C MET A 114 -7.35 -7.12 -13.31
N ILE A 115 -6.48 -8.08 -13.64
CA ILE A 115 -6.50 -8.79 -14.93
C ILE A 115 -7.28 -10.10 -14.82
N GLN A 116 -6.89 -10.98 -13.89
CA GLN A 116 -7.55 -12.28 -13.71
C GLN A 116 -8.79 -12.20 -12.82
N LYS A 117 -8.90 -11.16 -11.96
CA LYS A 117 -10.07 -10.81 -11.15
C LYS A 117 -10.61 -11.87 -10.17
N GLN A 118 -10.03 -13.06 -10.13
CA GLN A 118 -10.42 -14.16 -9.22
C GLN A 118 -9.53 -14.28 -7.98
N MET A 119 -8.43 -13.53 -7.95
CA MET A 119 -7.42 -13.59 -6.90
C MET A 119 -7.20 -12.23 -6.27
N PHE A 120 -6.80 -12.26 -5.00
CA PHE A 120 -6.34 -11.09 -4.27
C PHE A 120 -5.10 -11.44 -3.46
N VAL A 121 -4.33 -10.41 -3.10
CA VAL A 121 -3.11 -10.52 -2.32
C VAL A 121 -3.28 -9.78 -1.00
N SER A 122 -2.68 -10.29 0.06
CA SER A 122 -2.60 -9.61 1.36
C SER A 122 -1.17 -9.54 1.86
N SER A 123 -0.83 -8.48 2.58
CA SER A 123 0.46 -8.33 3.26
C SER A 123 0.28 -8.08 4.76
N SER A 124 1.18 -8.60 5.58
CA SER A 124 1.03 -8.55 7.03
C SER A 124 2.33 -8.22 7.77
N TRP A 125 2.19 -7.79 9.02
CA TRP A 125 3.27 -7.69 9.98
C TRP A 125 3.90 -9.05 10.34
N ASP A 126 3.27 -10.18 9.99
CA ASP A 126 3.88 -11.50 10.18
C ASP A 126 5.02 -11.80 9.17
N GLY A 127 5.38 -10.82 8.33
CA GLY A 127 6.44 -10.91 7.35
C GLY A 127 6.09 -11.71 6.10
N LYS A 128 4.81 -12.03 5.91
CA LYS A 128 4.33 -12.83 4.78
C LYS A 128 3.40 -12.03 3.89
N VAL A 129 3.40 -12.42 2.63
CA VAL A 129 2.41 -12.04 1.63
C VAL A 129 1.65 -13.30 1.23
N LYS A 130 0.33 -13.27 1.22
CA LYS A 130 -0.50 -14.43 0.87
C LYS A 130 -1.33 -14.14 -0.38
N LEU A 131 -1.39 -15.14 -1.25
CA LEU A 131 -2.25 -15.16 -2.43
C LEU A 131 -3.51 -15.95 -2.12
N TRP A 132 -4.67 -15.42 -2.47
CA TRP A 132 -5.96 -16.00 -2.14
C TRP A 132 -6.85 -16.14 -3.36
N SER A 133 -7.82 -17.05 -3.27
CA SER A 133 -8.93 -17.15 -4.21
C SER A 133 -10.24 -17.14 -3.43
N LEU A 134 -11.27 -16.53 -4.00
CA LEU A 134 -12.61 -16.55 -3.43
C LEU A 134 -13.21 -17.96 -3.28
N MET A 135 -12.74 -18.91 -4.09
CA MET A 135 -13.27 -20.27 -4.13
C MET A 135 -12.79 -21.15 -2.97
N ARG A 136 -11.82 -20.69 -2.18
CA ARG A 136 -11.16 -21.50 -1.14
C ARG A 136 -10.90 -20.68 0.12
N PRO A 137 -11.10 -21.25 1.32
CA PRO A 137 -10.80 -20.55 2.57
C PRO A 137 -9.30 -20.46 2.85
N GLN A 138 -8.49 -21.40 2.35
CA GLN A 138 -7.03 -21.37 2.51
C GLN A 138 -6.34 -20.56 1.40
N SER A 139 -5.17 -20.00 1.72
CA SER A 139 -4.32 -19.33 0.73
C SER A 139 -3.80 -20.30 -0.33
N LEU A 140 -3.66 -19.82 -1.56
CA LEU A 140 -3.09 -20.56 -2.68
C LEU A 140 -1.56 -20.63 -2.57
N MET A 141 -0.93 -19.55 -2.09
CA MET A 141 0.51 -19.43 -1.98
C MET A 141 0.87 -18.48 -0.84
N THR A 142 1.97 -18.77 -0.15
CA THR A 142 2.60 -17.88 0.83
C THR A 142 3.97 -17.48 0.31
N MET A 143 4.24 -16.17 0.29
CA MET A 143 5.48 -15.54 -0.12
C MET A 143 6.12 -14.88 1.11
N SER A 144 7.42 -15.06 1.29
CA SER A 144 8.18 -14.59 2.45
C SER A 144 9.36 -13.72 2.00
N PRO A 145 9.16 -12.39 1.83
CA PRO A 145 10.19 -11.49 1.31
C PRO A 145 11.46 -11.42 2.18
N ASN A 146 11.33 -11.76 3.45
CA ASN A 146 12.37 -11.62 4.47
C ASN A 146 12.97 -12.96 4.91
N ASP A 147 12.58 -14.10 4.32
CA ASP A 147 13.13 -15.41 4.69
C ASP A 147 14.53 -15.59 4.10
N THR A 148 15.54 -15.22 4.89
CA THR A 148 16.95 -15.23 4.50
C THR A 148 17.61 -16.60 4.56
N ASN A 149 16.88 -17.71 4.63
CA ASN A 149 17.49 -19.05 4.52
C ASN A 149 18.23 -19.25 3.18
N ALA A 150 18.00 -18.40 2.16
CA ALA A 150 18.78 -18.35 0.92
C ALA A 150 19.89 -17.27 0.87
N ALA A 151 19.89 -16.27 1.77
CA ALA A 151 20.84 -15.15 1.76
C ALA A 151 21.96 -15.26 2.83
N SER A 152 21.91 -16.28 3.68
CA SER A 152 22.81 -16.47 4.82
C SER A 152 24.24 -16.95 4.49
N THR A 153 24.66 -16.99 3.22
CA THR A 153 26.06 -17.31 2.87
C THR A 153 27.01 -16.10 3.01
N LEU A 154 26.52 -14.88 3.26
CA LEU A 154 27.35 -13.66 3.21
C LEU A 154 27.52 -12.87 4.51
N SER A 155 27.13 -13.39 5.67
CA SER A 155 27.46 -12.76 6.96
C SER A 155 27.80 -13.77 8.05
N ARG A 156 28.89 -14.50 7.88
CA ARG A 156 29.62 -15.12 9.01
C ARG A 156 30.76 -14.22 9.43
N THR A 157 30.42 -13.13 10.12
CA THR A 157 31.37 -12.49 11.05
C THR A 157 30.85 -12.75 12.46
N SER A 158 31.46 -13.75 13.10
CA SER A 158 31.48 -14.07 14.53
C SER A 158 30.58 -13.22 15.44
N ALA A 159 29.30 -13.59 15.56
CA ALA A 159 28.51 -13.20 16.71
C ALA A 159 28.87 -14.14 17.87
N VAL A 160 29.48 -13.60 18.91
CA VAL A 160 29.71 -14.29 20.18
C VAL A 160 28.35 -14.65 20.76
N ALA A 161 28.14 -15.93 21.09
CA ALA A 161 26.90 -16.38 21.72
C ALA A 161 26.68 -15.62 23.04
N PRO A 162 25.49 -15.00 23.27
CA PRO A 162 25.25 -14.27 24.49
C PRO A 162 25.25 -15.21 25.70
N VAL A 163 25.99 -14.83 26.75
CA VAL A 163 26.05 -15.56 28.02
C VAL A 163 24.70 -15.45 28.72
N ARG A 164 24.06 -16.60 28.97
CA ARG A 164 22.80 -16.69 29.74
C ARG A 164 23.09 -16.42 31.23
N VAL A 165 22.54 -15.34 31.77
CA VAL A 165 22.56 -15.08 33.22
C VAL A 165 21.37 -15.79 33.87
N PRO A 166 21.56 -16.79 34.74
CA PRO A 166 20.49 -17.67 35.25
C PRO A 166 19.42 -16.99 36.13
N MET A 167 19.58 -15.71 36.46
CA MET A 167 18.72 -14.96 37.40
C MET A 167 17.80 -13.92 36.75
N SER A 168 17.78 -13.77 35.42
CA SER A 168 16.87 -12.84 34.76
C SER A 168 15.54 -13.49 34.42
N ASN A 169 14.45 -12.99 35.02
CA ASN A 169 13.06 -13.29 34.62
C ASN A 169 12.58 -12.42 33.44
N GLN A 170 13.46 -11.63 32.82
CA GLN A 170 13.13 -11.00 31.55
C GLN A 170 13.04 -12.11 30.50
N LYS A 171 11.82 -12.44 30.06
CA LYS A 171 11.64 -13.00 28.71
C LYS A 171 12.51 -12.15 27.80
N GLU A 172 13.41 -12.79 27.06
CA GLU A 172 14.26 -12.12 26.07
C GLU A 172 13.47 -10.95 25.49
N HIS A 173 13.88 -9.73 25.80
CA HIS A 173 13.52 -8.63 24.92
C HIS A 173 14.14 -9.08 23.61
N GLN A 174 13.33 -9.66 22.73
CA GLN A 174 13.67 -9.77 21.31
C GLN A 174 14.24 -8.41 21.01
N HIS A 175 15.52 -8.39 20.61
CA HIS A 175 16.21 -7.14 20.34
C HIS A 175 15.25 -6.23 19.59
N ALA A 176 15.17 -4.96 20.01
CA ALA A 176 14.43 -3.91 19.31
C ALA A 176 15.07 -3.61 17.94
N ASP A 177 15.40 -4.65 17.17
CA ASP A 177 15.41 -4.59 15.73
C ASP A 177 13.99 -4.24 15.33
N GLY A 178 13.80 -3.04 14.78
CA GLY A 178 12.49 -2.45 14.53
C GLY A 178 11.57 -3.28 13.62
N ASN A 179 10.57 -2.62 13.05
CA ASN A 179 9.54 -3.20 12.16
C ASN A 179 10.07 -3.77 10.81
N LYS A 180 11.33 -4.22 10.77
CA LYS A 180 12.05 -4.74 9.60
C LYS A 180 11.41 -5.98 8.98
N GLU A 181 10.67 -6.76 9.77
CA GLU A 181 9.93 -7.91 9.25
C GLU A 181 8.60 -7.53 8.59
N CYS A 182 8.06 -6.33 8.82
CA CYS A 182 6.75 -5.92 8.29
C CYS A 182 6.71 -5.90 6.77
N ILE A 183 5.61 -6.37 6.18
CA ILE A 183 5.28 -6.09 4.78
C ILE A 183 4.12 -5.11 4.72
N TYR A 184 4.43 -3.86 4.38
CA TYR A 184 3.49 -2.74 4.46
C TYR A 184 2.47 -2.71 3.34
N GLN A 185 2.89 -3.04 2.11
CA GLN A 185 2.01 -3.08 0.95
C GLN A 185 2.42 -4.21 0.01
N ALA A 186 1.43 -4.92 -0.55
CA ALA A 186 1.60 -5.82 -1.68
C ALA A 186 0.53 -5.52 -2.73
N THR A 187 0.93 -5.43 -4.00
CA THR A 187 0.04 -5.08 -5.11
C THR A 187 0.33 -5.93 -6.35
N PHE A 188 -0.71 -6.22 -7.13
CA PHE A 188 -0.58 -6.86 -8.43
C PHE A 188 -0.14 -5.87 -9.50
N SER A 189 0.61 -6.36 -10.49
CA SER A 189 0.82 -5.59 -11.71
C SER A 189 -0.49 -5.44 -12.49
N PRO A 190 -0.83 -4.21 -12.94
CA PRO A 190 -1.92 -3.99 -13.89
C PRO A 190 -1.62 -4.51 -15.30
N HIS A 191 -0.39 -4.99 -15.56
CA HIS A 191 0.07 -5.40 -16.89
C HIS A 191 0.35 -6.91 -17.03
N ASP A 192 0.74 -7.59 -15.94
CA ASP A 192 0.92 -9.05 -15.91
C ASP A 192 0.23 -9.63 -14.66
N PRO A 193 -0.76 -10.54 -14.82
CA PRO A 193 -1.52 -11.08 -13.69
C PRO A 193 -0.68 -11.93 -12.73
N ASN A 194 0.53 -12.32 -13.14
CA ASN A 194 1.42 -13.16 -12.35
C ASN A 194 2.46 -12.34 -11.58
N LEU A 195 2.52 -11.02 -11.77
CA LEU A 195 3.50 -10.19 -11.07
C LEU A 195 2.90 -9.56 -9.82
N VAL A 196 3.58 -9.72 -8.69
CA VAL A 196 3.25 -9.11 -7.40
C VAL A 196 4.47 -8.35 -6.89
N LEU A 197 4.27 -7.08 -6.53
CA LEU A 197 5.27 -6.21 -5.93
C LEU A 197 4.93 -6.02 -4.45
N CYS A 198 5.94 -6.01 -3.58
CA CYS A 198 5.73 -5.66 -2.18
C CYS A 198 6.85 -4.78 -1.60
N SER A 199 6.47 -3.99 -0.60
CA SER A 199 7.35 -3.10 0.15
C SER A 199 7.50 -3.57 1.60
N SER A 200 8.75 -3.68 2.05
CA SER A 200 9.11 -4.25 3.35
C SER A 200 9.73 -3.20 4.30
N GLY A 201 9.57 -3.42 5.61
CA GLY A 201 10.19 -2.60 6.65
C GLY A 201 11.72 -2.68 6.69
N ASN A 202 12.33 -3.73 6.12
CA ASN A 202 13.79 -3.84 5.99
C ASN A 202 14.38 -3.01 4.83
N SER A 203 13.63 -2.03 4.29
CA SER A 203 14.01 -1.17 3.16
C SER A 203 14.00 -1.84 1.78
N PHE A 204 13.68 -3.13 1.68
CA PHE A 204 13.67 -3.81 0.40
C PHE A 204 12.31 -3.73 -0.31
N ILE A 205 12.40 -3.72 -1.63
CA ILE A 205 11.28 -3.91 -2.54
C ILE A 205 11.47 -5.27 -3.21
N SER A 206 10.44 -6.10 -3.16
CA SER A 206 10.48 -7.47 -3.66
C SER A 206 9.47 -7.66 -4.78
N LEU A 207 9.89 -8.33 -5.85
CA LEU A 207 9.07 -8.68 -7.00
C LEU A 207 8.95 -10.20 -7.12
N TYR A 208 7.72 -10.64 -7.28
CA TYR A 208 7.31 -12.03 -7.40
C TYR A 208 6.61 -12.27 -8.74
N ASP A 209 6.98 -13.36 -9.40
CA ASP A 209 6.34 -13.99 -10.54
C ASP A 209 5.75 -15.31 -10.05
N LEU A 210 4.42 -15.37 -10.01
CA LEU A 210 3.65 -16.49 -9.50
C LEU A 210 3.82 -17.78 -10.32
N ARG A 211 4.39 -17.69 -11.54
CA ARG A 211 4.64 -18.84 -12.41
C ARG A 211 5.91 -19.60 -12.02
N VAL A 212 6.85 -18.93 -11.36
CA VAL A 212 8.16 -19.50 -11.05
C VAL A 212 8.11 -20.12 -9.64
N PRO A 213 8.24 -21.44 -9.50
CA PRO A 213 8.27 -22.07 -8.19
C PRO A 213 9.57 -21.69 -7.48
N ASN A 214 9.49 -20.76 -6.53
CA ASN A 214 10.65 -20.28 -5.79
C ASN A 214 10.52 -20.49 -4.27
N ASN A 215 9.74 -21.48 -3.83
CA ASN A 215 9.47 -21.77 -2.41
C ASN A 215 9.06 -20.53 -1.59
N GLY A 216 8.35 -19.58 -2.21
CA GLY A 216 7.92 -18.33 -1.56
C GLY A 216 8.98 -17.22 -1.52
N LEU A 217 10.14 -17.38 -2.16
CA LEU A 217 11.19 -16.35 -2.28
C LEU A 217 10.95 -15.43 -3.50
N PRO A 218 11.34 -14.14 -3.42
CA PRO A 218 11.20 -13.21 -4.54
C PRO A 218 12.20 -13.54 -5.66
N GLN A 219 11.87 -13.28 -6.94
CA GLN A 219 12.88 -13.40 -8.02
C GLN A 219 13.81 -12.20 -8.03
N HIS A 220 13.29 -11.02 -7.71
CA HIS A 220 14.08 -9.80 -7.64
C HIS A 220 13.80 -9.10 -6.31
N GLN A 221 14.87 -8.68 -5.66
CA GLN A 221 14.82 -7.91 -4.43
C GLN A 221 15.92 -6.84 -4.49
N PHE A 222 15.56 -5.59 -4.22
CA PHE A 222 16.51 -4.47 -4.27
C PHE A 222 16.23 -3.45 -3.18
N LEU A 223 17.26 -2.69 -2.81
CA LEU A 223 17.17 -1.71 -1.74
C LEU A 223 16.45 -0.46 -2.24
N GLY A 224 15.23 -0.22 -1.73
CA GLY A 224 14.41 0.93 -2.12
C GLY A 224 14.81 2.22 -1.40
N HIS A 225 14.83 2.18 -0.06
CA HIS A 225 14.85 3.38 0.79
C HIS A 225 16.05 3.44 1.76
N GLY A 226 17.25 3.08 1.29
CA GLY A 226 18.51 3.40 1.99
C GLY A 226 18.67 2.84 3.42
N GLY A 227 17.94 1.78 3.78
CA GLY A 227 17.90 1.22 5.14
C GLY A 227 16.73 1.70 6.00
N PHE A 228 15.93 2.65 5.50
CA PHE A 228 14.66 3.08 6.09
C PHE A 228 13.50 2.21 5.58
N GLU A 229 12.42 2.15 6.36
CA GLU A 229 11.26 1.32 6.02
C GLU A 229 10.59 1.76 4.71
N ALA A 230 10.32 0.80 3.82
CA ALA A 230 9.57 1.03 2.60
C ALA A 230 8.08 0.78 2.86
N LEU A 231 7.28 1.84 2.89
CA LEU A 231 5.90 1.81 3.37
C LEU A 231 4.88 1.56 2.26
N THR A 232 5.25 1.88 1.02
CA THR A 232 4.30 1.84 -0.10
C THR A 232 5.01 1.60 -1.43
N CYS A 233 4.31 0.91 -2.33
CA CYS A 233 4.75 0.68 -3.70
C CYS A 233 3.54 0.60 -4.63
N ASP A 234 3.68 1.11 -5.85
CA ASP A 234 2.64 1.05 -6.87
C ASP A 234 3.21 0.97 -8.29
N PHE A 235 2.53 0.22 -9.15
CA PHE A 235 2.85 0.12 -10.57
C PHE A 235 2.26 1.31 -11.34
N ASN A 236 3.04 1.81 -12.29
CA ASN A 236 2.52 2.74 -13.27
C ASN A 236 1.40 2.07 -14.08
N LYS A 237 0.28 2.77 -14.25
CA LYS A 237 -0.92 2.21 -14.90
C LYS A 237 -0.78 2.08 -16.43
N TYR A 238 0.24 2.69 -17.03
CA TYR A 238 0.47 2.73 -18.47
C TYR A 238 1.84 2.19 -18.91
N ARG A 239 2.85 2.23 -18.02
CA ARG A 239 4.23 1.80 -18.31
C ARG A 239 4.57 0.52 -17.54
N PRO A 240 4.62 -0.67 -18.19
CA PRO A 240 4.69 -1.97 -17.50
C PRO A 240 5.86 -2.20 -16.56
N HIS A 241 6.97 -1.52 -16.80
CA HIS A 241 8.22 -1.72 -16.05
C HIS A 241 8.53 -0.60 -15.07
N ILE A 242 7.63 0.36 -14.93
CA ILE A 242 7.85 1.52 -14.07
C ILE A 242 7.04 1.33 -12.79
N ILE A 243 7.73 1.50 -11.66
CA ILE A 243 7.12 1.48 -10.33
C ILE A 243 7.52 2.73 -9.55
N ALA A 244 6.66 3.13 -8.62
CA ALA A 244 6.97 4.15 -7.62
C ALA A 244 6.98 3.53 -6.22
N THR A 245 7.87 4.00 -5.37
CA THR A 245 7.97 3.56 -3.97
C THR A 245 8.09 4.78 -3.04
N GLY A 246 7.59 4.65 -1.83
CA GLY A 246 7.67 5.67 -0.79
C GLY A 246 8.03 5.05 0.57
N GLY A 247 8.76 5.81 1.39
CA GLY A 247 9.28 5.29 2.65
C GLY A 247 9.47 6.33 3.74
N VAL A 248 10.10 5.88 4.83
CA VAL A 248 10.43 6.70 6.02
C VAL A 248 11.54 7.71 5.75
N ASP A 249 12.30 7.52 4.67
CA ASP A 249 13.29 8.49 4.16
C ASP A 249 12.68 9.77 3.57
N LYS A 250 11.35 9.89 3.57
CA LYS A 250 10.56 11.05 3.07
C LYS A 250 10.62 11.22 1.55
N MET A 251 11.18 10.25 0.85
CA MET A 251 11.39 10.31 -0.60
C MET A 251 10.37 9.45 -1.33
N ILE A 252 9.99 9.90 -2.52
CA ILE A 252 9.33 9.06 -3.51
C ILE A 252 10.37 8.73 -4.58
N LYS A 253 10.53 7.44 -4.87
CA LYS A 253 11.53 6.93 -5.82
C LYS A 253 10.81 6.24 -6.97
N VAL A 254 11.22 6.57 -8.20
CA VAL A 254 10.71 5.92 -9.42
C VAL A 254 11.79 5.01 -10.00
N TRP A 255 11.40 3.81 -10.39
CA TRP A 255 12.32 2.75 -10.82
C TRP A 255 11.90 2.20 -12.18
N ASP A 256 12.87 1.86 -13.02
CA ASP A 256 12.64 1.02 -14.21
C ASP A 256 13.18 -0.39 -13.95
N LEU A 257 12.26 -1.36 -13.90
CA LEU A 257 12.54 -2.77 -13.61
C LEU A 257 13.38 -3.47 -14.69
N ARG A 258 13.49 -2.91 -15.90
CA ARG A 258 14.35 -3.44 -16.96
C ARG A 258 15.77 -2.92 -16.88
N MET A 259 15.94 -1.71 -16.35
CA MET A 259 17.23 -1.04 -16.28
C MET A 259 17.95 -1.52 -15.03
N CYS A 260 18.78 -2.56 -15.16
CA CYS A 260 19.51 -3.09 -14.02
C CYS A 260 21.00 -2.70 -14.06
N ARG A 261 21.51 -2.17 -12.94
CA ARG A 261 22.93 -1.95 -12.72
C ARG A 261 23.57 -3.22 -12.18
N LYS A 262 24.71 -3.61 -12.76
CA LYS A 262 25.53 -4.71 -12.23
C LYS A 262 26.24 -4.25 -10.96
N MET A 263 25.84 -4.79 -9.81
CA MET A 263 26.48 -4.55 -8.52
C MET A 263 27.52 -5.64 -8.26
N LEU A 264 28.69 -5.25 -7.75
CA LEU A 264 29.84 -6.16 -7.53
C LEU A 264 29.52 -7.34 -6.58
N SER A 265 28.48 -7.22 -5.74
CA SER A 265 28.15 -8.18 -4.67
C SER A 265 26.68 -8.63 -4.63
N GLN A 266 25.77 -8.05 -5.42
CA GLN A 266 24.31 -8.22 -5.28
C GLN A 266 23.56 -8.47 -6.61
N GLY A 267 24.28 -8.87 -7.67
CA GLY A 267 23.67 -9.12 -8.97
C GLY A 267 23.19 -7.86 -9.69
N HIS A 268 22.17 -8.01 -10.55
CA HIS A 268 21.55 -6.93 -11.32
C HIS A 268 20.45 -6.27 -10.48
N GLN A 269 20.58 -4.99 -10.12
CA GLN A 269 19.56 -4.25 -9.37
C GLN A 269 18.89 -3.17 -10.23
N PRO A 270 17.55 -3.03 -10.20
CA PRO A 270 16.84 -1.94 -10.86
C PRO A 270 17.40 -0.57 -10.52
N ILE A 271 17.47 0.30 -11.51
CA ILE A 271 17.98 1.66 -11.38
C ILE A 271 16.83 2.57 -10.93
N ASN A 272 17.12 3.35 -9.89
CA ASN A 272 16.31 4.51 -9.57
C ASN A 272 16.53 5.56 -10.68
N ILE A 273 15.47 5.88 -11.41
CA ILE A 273 15.51 6.83 -12.54
C ILE A 273 15.07 8.24 -12.12
N ASN A 274 14.38 8.36 -10.98
CA ASN A 274 13.92 9.64 -10.47
C ASN A 274 13.74 9.60 -8.94
N GLU A 275 14.06 10.72 -8.29
CA GLU A 275 13.83 10.95 -6.87
C GLU A 275 13.04 12.25 -6.70
N ILE A 276 11.86 12.13 -6.09
CA ILE A 276 10.93 13.22 -5.85
C ILE A 276 10.96 13.52 -4.35
N GLN A 277 11.37 14.74 -4.02
CA GLN A 277 11.46 15.24 -2.65
C GLN A 277 10.41 16.31 -2.41
N GLY A 278 9.84 16.33 -1.19
CA GLY A 278 9.09 17.49 -0.73
C GLY A 278 8.25 17.24 0.52
N HIS A 279 7.91 15.99 0.83
CA HIS A 279 7.28 15.65 2.11
C HIS A 279 8.23 15.88 3.28
N GLU A 280 7.69 16.29 4.42
CA GLU A 280 8.48 16.61 5.62
C GLU A 280 8.63 15.41 6.56
N LEU A 281 7.77 14.41 6.41
CA LEU A 281 7.76 13.15 7.17
C LEU A 281 7.56 11.97 6.22
N ALA A 282 7.52 10.76 6.79
CA ALA A 282 7.44 9.51 6.02
C ALA A 282 6.29 9.51 5.01
N VAL A 283 6.52 8.93 3.83
CA VAL A 283 5.49 8.81 2.78
C VAL A 283 4.71 7.53 3.00
N ARG A 284 3.42 7.65 3.33
CA ARG A 284 2.58 6.52 3.75
C ARG A 284 1.95 5.77 2.58
N LYS A 285 1.55 6.48 1.53
CA LYS A 285 0.95 5.91 0.32
C LYS A 285 1.47 6.65 -0.92
N VAL A 286 1.75 5.91 -1.99
CA VAL A 286 1.94 6.43 -3.34
C VAL A 286 0.99 5.69 -4.29
N THR A 287 0.39 6.41 -5.23
CA THR A 287 -0.49 5.82 -6.25
C THR A 287 -0.41 6.60 -7.56
N TRP A 288 -0.11 5.89 -8.65
CA TRP A 288 -0.09 6.45 -9.99
C TRP A 288 -1.49 6.80 -10.47
N SER A 289 -1.60 7.91 -11.20
CA SER A 289 -2.85 8.31 -11.81
C SER A 289 -3.35 7.24 -12.78
N PRO A 290 -4.64 6.88 -12.73
CA PRO A 290 -5.27 6.01 -13.71
C PRO A 290 -5.63 6.75 -15.00
N HIS A 291 -5.25 8.04 -15.13
CA HIS A 291 -5.55 8.90 -16.29
C HIS A 291 -4.29 9.40 -17.02
N HIS A 292 -3.15 9.48 -16.32
CA HIS A 292 -1.90 10.03 -16.87
C HIS A 292 -0.69 9.17 -16.47
N SER A 293 0.17 8.84 -17.43
CA SER A 293 1.35 8.00 -17.21
C SER A 293 2.47 8.67 -16.40
N ASN A 294 2.48 9.99 -16.31
CA ASN A 294 3.51 10.78 -15.64
C ASN A 294 2.98 11.51 -14.39
N MET A 295 1.85 11.09 -13.83
CA MET A 295 1.28 11.73 -12.65
C MET A 295 1.09 10.73 -11.52
N LEU A 296 1.45 11.13 -10.30
CA LEU A 296 1.25 10.31 -9.10
C LEU A 296 0.80 11.17 -7.91
N LEU A 297 0.09 10.52 -7.00
CA LEU A 297 -0.39 11.07 -5.74
C LEU A 297 0.39 10.42 -4.59
N SER A 298 0.70 11.20 -3.57
CA SER A 298 1.24 10.70 -2.32
C SER A 298 0.54 11.27 -1.09
N THR A 299 0.58 10.51 -0.01
CA THR A 299 0.17 10.94 1.32
C THR A 299 1.30 10.73 2.33
N SER A 300 1.31 11.52 3.40
CA SER A 300 2.39 11.47 4.37
C SER A 300 1.90 11.71 5.80
N TYR A 301 2.77 11.33 6.74
CA TYR A 301 2.66 11.70 8.14
C TYR A 301 2.83 13.22 8.36
N ASP A 302 3.23 13.99 7.34
CA ASP A 302 3.22 15.46 7.37
C ASP A 302 1.82 16.08 7.21
N MET A 303 0.77 15.23 7.24
CA MET A 303 -0.64 15.62 7.16
C MET A 303 -1.05 16.18 5.79
N THR A 304 -0.18 16.08 4.76
CA THR A 304 -0.48 16.55 3.40
C THR A 304 -0.73 15.42 2.41
N CYS A 305 -1.57 15.71 1.41
CA CYS A 305 -1.57 14.95 0.16
C CYS A 305 -0.90 15.79 -0.93
N ARG A 306 -0.10 15.18 -1.80
CA ARG A 306 0.60 15.90 -2.86
C ARG A 306 0.44 15.22 -4.20
N VAL A 307 0.23 16.01 -5.25
CA VAL A 307 0.20 15.55 -6.64
C VAL A 307 1.49 15.95 -7.32
N TRP A 308 2.14 15.00 -7.98
CA TRP A 308 3.43 15.19 -8.63
C TRP A 308 3.36 14.87 -10.11
N THR A 309 4.20 15.55 -10.88
CA THR A 309 4.57 15.16 -12.24
C THR A 309 5.90 14.43 -12.17
N ASP A 310 5.97 13.21 -12.71
CA ASP A 310 7.22 12.53 -12.99
C ASP A 310 7.89 13.21 -14.19
N LEU A 311 8.89 14.05 -13.92
CA LEU A 311 9.60 14.80 -14.97
C LEU A 311 10.54 13.92 -15.79
N SER A 312 10.80 12.68 -15.37
CA SER A 312 11.63 11.74 -16.14
C SER A 312 10.99 11.31 -17.44
N ASP A 313 9.68 11.52 -17.60
CA ASP A 313 8.91 11.18 -18.80
C ASP A 313 7.86 12.26 -19.10
N ASP A 314 7.79 12.70 -20.35
CA ASP A 314 6.82 13.70 -20.82
C ASP A 314 5.54 13.07 -21.41
N GLY A 315 5.42 11.74 -21.37
CA GLY A 315 4.33 10.97 -21.97
C GLY A 315 4.64 10.51 -23.40
N HIS A 316 5.71 11.02 -24.02
CA HIS A 316 6.22 10.57 -25.33
C HIS A 316 7.54 9.81 -25.21
N GLY A 317 8.28 10.01 -24.11
CA GLY A 317 9.47 9.24 -23.79
C GLY A 317 10.30 9.84 -22.67
N LEU A 318 11.46 9.22 -22.43
CA LEU A 318 12.38 9.68 -21.39
C LEU A 318 12.96 11.06 -21.73
N THR A 319 12.81 11.99 -20.81
CA THR A 319 13.23 13.40 -21.02
C THR A 319 14.69 13.64 -20.64
N GLY A 320 15.30 12.73 -19.87
CA GLY A 320 16.61 12.92 -19.24
C GLY A 320 16.63 13.93 -18.08
N LYS A 321 15.46 14.50 -17.70
CA LYS A 321 15.31 15.38 -16.55
C LYS A 321 14.82 14.59 -15.34
N THR A 322 15.15 15.06 -14.13
CA THR A 322 14.66 14.46 -12.88
C THR A 322 14.02 15.52 -12.00
N ASN A 323 13.14 15.11 -11.09
CA ASN A 323 12.50 16.01 -10.14
C ASN A 323 13.51 16.60 -9.14
N SER A 324 14.66 15.95 -8.93
CA SER A 324 15.68 16.42 -8.00
C SER A 324 16.35 17.73 -8.45
N ILE A 325 16.36 18.02 -9.75
CA ILE A 325 16.93 19.27 -10.31
C ILE A 325 15.87 20.34 -10.57
N ASP A 326 14.59 20.00 -10.49
CA ASP A 326 13.49 20.94 -10.70
C ASP A 326 13.25 21.76 -9.42
N PRO A 327 13.15 23.11 -9.49
CA PRO A 327 12.94 23.95 -8.31
C PRO A 327 11.64 23.65 -7.55
N ALA A 328 10.61 23.13 -8.23
CA ALA A 328 9.34 22.75 -7.61
C ALA A 328 9.29 21.25 -7.28
N HIS A 329 10.37 20.51 -7.54
CA HIS A 329 10.43 19.05 -7.47
C HIS A 329 9.29 18.34 -8.20
N GLY A 330 8.77 18.95 -9.28
CA GLY A 330 7.60 18.49 -10.02
C GLY A 330 6.29 18.45 -9.21
N CYS A 331 6.23 19.13 -8.06
CA CYS A 331 5.01 19.27 -7.26
C CYS A 331 3.99 20.13 -8.01
N ARG A 332 2.80 19.58 -8.26
CA ARG A 332 1.69 20.30 -8.93
C ARG A 332 0.73 20.91 -7.93
N PHE A 333 0.43 20.17 -6.86
CA PHE A 333 -0.60 20.55 -5.90
C PHE A 333 -0.31 19.97 -4.53
N ILE A 334 -0.61 20.74 -3.47
CA ILE A 334 -0.50 20.32 -2.07
C ILE A 334 -1.84 20.54 -1.40
N PHE A 335 -2.43 19.46 -0.90
CA PHE A 335 -3.66 19.47 -0.11
C PHE A 335 -3.32 19.41 1.38
N MET A 336 -3.72 20.45 2.14
CA MET A 336 -3.36 20.65 3.56
C MET A 336 -4.57 20.72 4.48
N GLU A 337 -5.73 20.22 4.05
CA GLU A 337 -6.97 20.32 4.85
C GLU A 337 -7.08 19.23 5.92
N HIS A 338 -6.25 18.19 5.86
CA HIS A 338 -6.18 17.19 6.91
C HIS A 338 -5.39 17.73 8.10
N SER A 339 -5.90 17.52 9.30
CA SER A 339 -5.26 18.01 10.55
C SER A 339 -4.44 16.95 11.27
N GLU A 340 -4.37 15.74 10.71
CA GLU A 340 -3.66 14.59 11.25
C GLU A 340 -3.08 13.75 10.10
N PHE A 341 -2.35 12.68 10.43
CA PHE A 341 -1.68 11.83 9.44
C PHE A 341 -2.63 11.32 8.35
N VAL A 342 -2.20 11.43 7.08
CA VAL A 342 -3.00 10.96 5.94
C VAL A 342 -2.52 9.58 5.51
N PHE A 343 -3.39 8.59 5.67
CA PHE A 343 -3.06 7.19 5.38
C PHE A 343 -3.60 6.72 4.03
N GLY A 344 -4.86 7.01 3.74
CA GLY A 344 -5.53 6.54 2.54
C GLY A 344 -5.70 7.66 1.53
N ALA A 345 -5.38 7.39 0.27
CA ALA A 345 -5.87 8.20 -0.84
C ALA A 345 -6.00 7.38 -2.12
N ASP A 346 -6.95 7.75 -2.95
CA ASP A 346 -7.25 7.07 -4.21
C ASP A 346 -7.74 8.04 -5.28
N TRP A 347 -7.41 7.73 -6.53
CA TRP A 347 -7.84 8.51 -7.68
C TRP A 347 -9.25 8.11 -8.09
N SER A 348 -10.08 9.09 -8.43
CA SER A 348 -11.36 8.80 -9.06
C SER A 348 -11.12 8.17 -10.44
N LEU A 349 -11.70 7.00 -10.67
CA LEU A 349 -11.64 6.28 -11.95
C LEU A 349 -12.53 6.91 -13.01
N TRP A 350 -13.58 7.61 -12.57
CA TRP A 350 -14.69 8.06 -13.41
C TRP A 350 -14.80 9.59 -13.41
N GLY A 351 -15.57 10.10 -14.38
CA GLY A 351 -15.85 11.53 -14.46
C GLY A 351 -14.66 12.36 -14.92
N THR A 352 -14.52 13.57 -14.37
CA THR A 352 -13.44 14.49 -14.77
C THR A 352 -12.11 14.00 -14.18
N PRO A 353 -11.06 13.77 -15.00
CA PRO A 353 -9.75 13.39 -14.50
C PRO A 353 -9.21 14.39 -13.48
N GLY A 354 -8.61 13.88 -12.40
CA GLY A 354 -7.96 14.70 -11.38
C GLY A 354 -8.65 14.72 -10.02
N PHE A 355 -9.87 14.18 -9.91
CA PHE A 355 -10.50 14.00 -8.61
C PHE A 355 -9.82 12.90 -7.80
N VAL A 356 -9.65 13.17 -6.50
CA VAL A 356 -8.99 12.31 -5.53
C VAL A 356 -9.85 12.24 -4.28
N ALA A 357 -9.96 11.07 -3.67
CA ALA A 357 -10.43 10.90 -2.30
C ALA A 357 -9.23 10.70 -1.38
N SER A 358 -9.21 11.39 -0.23
CA SER A 358 -8.21 11.19 0.82
C SER A 358 -8.88 11.01 2.16
N THR A 359 -8.24 10.24 3.04
CA THR A 359 -8.68 10.05 4.42
C THR A 359 -7.51 10.00 5.38
N GLY A 360 -7.72 10.59 6.55
CA GLY A 360 -6.70 10.74 7.58
C GLY A 360 -7.18 10.38 8.97
N TRP A 361 -6.27 10.52 9.91
CA TRP A 361 -6.49 10.21 11.32
C TRP A 361 -7.40 11.21 12.05
N ASP A 362 -7.68 12.34 11.41
CA ASP A 362 -8.67 13.36 11.79
C ASP A 362 -10.13 12.90 11.61
N GLY A 363 -10.31 11.68 11.09
CA GLY A 363 -11.62 11.11 10.80
C GLY A 363 -12.34 11.80 9.65
N GLN A 364 -11.62 12.55 8.80
CA GLN A 364 -12.19 13.18 7.61
C GLN A 364 -11.98 12.30 6.39
N VAL A 365 -12.98 12.30 5.50
CA VAL A 365 -12.87 11.85 4.12
C VAL A 365 -13.10 13.07 3.25
N CYS A 366 -12.11 13.43 2.45
CA CYS A 366 -12.13 14.62 1.61
C CYS A 366 -12.09 14.20 0.14
N ILE A 367 -12.98 14.77 -0.69
CA ILE A 367 -12.91 14.66 -2.16
C ILE A 367 -12.56 16.03 -2.75
N TRP A 368 -11.49 16.07 -3.52
CA TRP A 368 -10.91 17.30 -4.05
C TRP A 368 -10.32 17.05 -5.45
N ASN A 369 -10.08 18.12 -6.20
CA ASN A 369 -9.48 18.06 -7.53
C ASN A 369 -8.00 18.49 -7.41
N GLY A 370 -7.08 17.60 -7.77
CA GLY A 370 -5.64 17.82 -7.66
C GLY A 370 -4.96 18.33 -8.94
N ILE A 371 -5.73 18.66 -9.98
CA ILE A 371 -5.21 19.13 -11.28
C ILE A 371 -5.64 20.57 -11.60
N ARG A 372 -6.60 21.15 -10.88
CA ARG A 372 -7.16 22.49 -11.14
C ARG A 372 -6.62 23.59 -10.25
#